data_AF-A0A1Q7W8U0-F1
#
_entry.id   AF-A0A1Q7W8U0-F1
#
_cell.length_a   1.000
_cell.length_b   1.000
_cell.length_c   1.000
_cell.angle_alpha   90.00
_cell.angle_beta   90.00
_cell.angle_gamma   90.00
#
_symmetry.space_group_name_H-M   'P 1'
#
loop_
_entity.id
_entity.type
_entity.pdbx_description
1 polymer ?
#
loop_
_entity_poly.entity_id
_entity_poly.type
_entity_poly.pdbx_seq_one_letter_code
_entity_poly.pdbx_strand_id
1 'polypeptide(L)'
;MDRISFHGWRLHPGVRSNHELTLGERAADRMRNSMGSWVFVFSALVFLGLWMGFNRGSGFDKYPFILLNLVLSCLAALQGAILLIAAKRSDQISAELAQHDYDTDTKAKVLIEQMCANFNAMSEQHAELHRQVAQLSAQLDRALAGSDR
;
A
#
# COMPACT_ATOMS: atom_id res chain seq x y z
N MET A 1 24.15 -0.33 3.41
CA MET A 1 22.85 -0.93 3.05
C MET A 1 21.90 -0.62 4.20
N ASP A 2 21.17 0.48 4.10
CA ASP A 2 20.29 0.95 5.18
C ASP A 2 19.08 0.05 5.35
N ARG A 3 18.81 -0.32 6.60
CA ARG A 3 17.61 -1.08 7.01
C ARG A 3 16.40 -0.16 6.94
N ILE A 4 15.58 -0.36 5.92
CA ILE A 4 14.29 0.32 5.74
C ILE A 4 13.35 -0.13 6.88
N SER A 5 12.89 0.82 7.70
CA SER A 5 12.02 0.55 8.85
C SER A 5 10.54 0.48 8.42
N PHE A 6 10.05 -0.72 8.14
CA PHE A 6 8.69 -1.05 7.63
C PHE A 6 7.48 -0.70 8.53
N HIS A 7 7.62 0.10 9.60
CA HIS A 7 6.64 0.14 10.70
C HIS A 7 5.78 1.42 10.81
N GLY A 8 5.85 2.35 9.84
CA GLY A 8 5.26 3.69 9.97
C GLY A 8 3.85 3.91 9.43
N TRP A 9 3.30 3.04 8.59
CA TRP A 9 2.07 3.33 7.81
C TRP A 9 0.84 3.66 8.67
N ARG A 10 0.70 3.04 9.85
CA ARG A 10 -0.40 3.30 10.79
C ARG A 10 -0.36 4.70 11.43
N LEU A 11 0.77 5.39 11.33
CA LEU A 11 1.00 6.74 11.88
C LEU A 11 0.98 7.82 10.80
N HIS A 12 0.72 7.45 9.53
CA HIS A 12 0.73 8.39 8.42
C HIS A 12 -0.44 9.40 8.59
N PRO A 13 -0.20 10.72 8.44
CA PRO A 13 -1.21 11.76 8.72
C PRO A 13 -2.45 11.70 7.82
N GLY A 14 -2.35 11.03 6.67
CA GLY A 14 -3.50 10.76 5.78
C GLY A 14 -4.37 9.56 6.21
N VAL A 15 -3.98 8.83 7.25
CA VAL A 15 -4.68 7.63 7.72
C VAL A 15 -5.49 7.98 8.95
N ARG A 16 -6.82 7.88 8.83
CA ARG A 16 -7.73 8.15 9.95
C ARG A 16 -7.46 7.16 11.08
N SER A 17 -7.00 7.67 12.21
CA SER A 17 -6.67 6.87 13.39
C SER A 17 -7.84 6.84 14.38
N ASN A 18 -7.83 5.88 15.31
CA ASN A 18 -8.90 5.51 16.26
C ASN A 18 -9.83 6.62 16.83
N HIS A 19 -9.38 7.87 16.91
CA HIS A 19 -10.18 9.00 17.40
C HIS A 19 -11.09 9.64 16.33
N GLU A 20 -10.79 9.44 15.04
CA GLU A 20 -11.53 9.96 13.89
C GLU A 20 -12.49 8.94 13.26
N LEU A 21 -12.44 7.69 13.74
CA LEU A 21 -13.30 6.60 13.29
C LEU A 21 -14.62 6.63 14.07
N THR A 22 -15.72 6.51 13.34
CA THR A 22 -17.05 6.36 13.92
C THR A 22 -17.13 5.07 14.75
N LEU A 23 -18.10 5.00 15.67
CA LEU A 23 -18.33 3.79 16.47
C LEU A 23 -18.58 2.54 15.59
N GLY A 24 -19.21 2.74 14.44
CA GLY A 24 -19.44 1.68 13.44
C GLY A 24 -18.15 1.18 12.81
N GLU A 25 -17.26 2.07 12.39
CA GLU A 25 -15.97 1.71 11.79
C GLU A 25 -15.06 0.98 12.80
N ARG A 26 -15.07 1.42 14.07
CA ARG A 26 -14.33 0.73 15.15
C ARG A 26 -14.87 -0.68 15.41
N ALA A 27 -16.19 -0.86 15.34
CA ALA A 27 -16.80 -2.18 15.47
C ALA A 27 -16.49 -3.08 14.26
N ALA A 28 -16.57 -2.53 13.04
CA ALA A 28 -16.23 -3.23 11.81
C ALA A 28 -14.77 -3.68 11.79
N ASP A 29 -13.83 -2.83 12.25
CA ASP A 29 -12.42 -3.20 12.36
C ASP A 29 -12.19 -4.34 13.35
N ARG A 30 -12.88 -4.31 14.49
CA ARG A 30 -12.80 -5.39 15.48
C ARG A 30 -13.38 -6.69 14.94
N MET A 31 -14.49 -6.63 14.21
CA MET A 31 -15.07 -7.80 13.52
C MET A 31 -14.14 -8.33 12.44
N ARG A 32 -13.62 -7.47 11.55
CA ARG A 32 -12.66 -7.81 10.49
C ARG A 32 -11.43 -8.53 11.06
N ASN A 33 -10.87 -7.99 12.14
CA ASN A 33 -9.66 -8.55 12.73
C ASN A 33 -9.90 -9.91 13.41
N SER A 34 -11.12 -10.13 13.93
CA SER A 34 -11.52 -11.38 14.58
C SER A 34 -11.97 -12.46 13.58
N MET A 35 -12.68 -12.08 12.51
CA MET A 35 -13.19 -12.99 11.48
C MET A 35 -12.13 -13.41 10.46
N GLY A 36 -11.13 -12.56 10.18
CA GLY A 36 -10.02 -12.86 9.27
C GLY A 36 -8.87 -13.65 9.91
N SER A 37 -9.13 -14.47 10.92
CA SER A 37 -8.14 -15.28 11.63
C SER A 37 -8.43 -16.77 11.50
N TRP A 38 -7.40 -17.60 11.38
CA TRP A 38 -7.52 -19.06 11.39
C TRP A 38 -8.22 -19.59 12.65
N VAL A 39 -8.11 -18.85 13.77
CA VAL A 39 -8.78 -19.19 15.04
C VAL A 39 -10.30 -19.23 14.90
N PHE A 40 -10.90 -18.36 14.06
CA PHE A 40 -12.35 -18.34 13.85
C PHE A 40 -12.84 -19.61 13.15
N VAL A 41 -12.12 -20.06 12.11
CA VAL A 41 -12.43 -21.29 11.37
C VAL A 41 -12.39 -22.51 12.31
N PHE A 42 -11.34 -22.63 13.13
CA PHE A 42 -11.24 -23.73 14.09
C PHE A 42 -12.33 -23.68 15.16
N SER A 43 -12.69 -22.48 15.65
CA SER A 43 -13.78 -22.35 16.64
C SER A 43 -15.13 -22.82 16.10
N ALA A 44 -15.43 -22.52 14.83
CA ALA A 44 -16.65 -22.98 14.15
C ALA A 44 -16.65 -24.51 13.96
N LEU A 45 -15.50 -25.10 13.59
CA LEU A 45 -15.37 -26.55 13.45
C LEU A 45 -15.54 -27.29 14.79
N VAL A 46 -14.97 -26.76 15.87
CA VAL A 46 -15.12 -27.33 17.22
C VAL A 46 -16.57 -27.21 17.69
N PHE A 47 -17.20 -26.05 17.51
CA PHE A 47 -18.62 -25.85 17.83
C PHE A 47 -19.52 -26.84 17.07
N LEU A 48 -19.26 -27.03 15.76
CA LEU A 48 -19.98 -27.99 14.93
C LEU A 48 -19.80 -29.43 15.42
N GLY A 49 -18.57 -29.83 15.73
CA GLY A 49 -18.27 -31.17 16.26
C GLY A 49 -18.97 -31.43 17.59
N LEU A 50 -19.01 -30.42 18.47
CA LEU A 50 -19.68 -30.50 19.76
C LEU A 50 -21.21 -30.57 19.60
N TRP A 51 -21.77 -29.79 18.69
CA TRP A 51 -23.20 -29.82 18.35
C TRP A 51 -23.62 -31.16 17.72
N MET A 52 -22.83 -31.68 16.78
CA MET A 52 -23.06 -32.99 16.18
C MET A 52 -22.99 -34.10 17.23
N GLY A 53 -22.06 -34.01 18.18
CA GLY A 53 -21.95 -34.93 19.33
C GLY A 53 -23.20 -34.90 20.21
N PHE A 54 -23.69 -33.71 20.55
CA PHE A 54 -24.89 -33.50 21.36
C PHE A 54 -26.17 -33.98 20.67
N ASN A 55 -26.31 -33.73 19.37
CA ASN A 55 -27.52 -34.05 18.60
C ASN A 55 -27.65 -35.54 18.22
N ARG A 56 -26.69 -36.41 18.58
CA ARG A 56 -26.72 -37.86 18.23
C ARG A 56 -27.86 -38.65 18.89
N GLY A 57 -28.49 -38.14 19.95
CA GLY A 57 -29.48 -38.87 20.75
C GLY A 57 -30.91 -38.90 20.19
N SER A 58 -31.24 -38.07 19.19
CA SER A 58 -32.58 -37.99 18.59
C SER A 58 -32.56 -38.58 17.18
N GLY A 59 -33.15 -39.77 17.03
CA GLY A 59 -33.32 -40.58 15.82
C GLY A 59 -32.82 -39.98 14.50
N PHE A 60 -31.74 -40.58 13.97
CA PHE A 60 -31.06 -40.25 12.73
C PHE A 60 -32.04 -39.83 11.61
N ASP A 61 -32.06 -38.52 11.38
CA ASP A 61 -32.70 -37.76 10.29
C ASP A 61 -34.22 -37.93 10.08
N LYS A 62 -35.02 -37.15 10.84
CA LYS A 62 -36.44 -36.89 10.54
C LYS A 62 -36.65 -35.44 10.08
N TYR A 63 -37.63 -35.28 9.18
CA TYR A 63 -37.95 -34.11 8.36
C TYR A 63 -37.76 -32.72 9.02
N PRO A 64 -37.21 -31.70 8.32
CA PRO A 64 -36.57 -31.71 7.00
C PRO A 64 -35.05 -31.55 7.18
N PHE A 65 -34.30 -32.65 7.27
CA PHE A 65 -32.84 -32.66 7.22
C PHE A 65 -32.11 -31.62 8.09
N ILE A 66 -32.31 -31.67 9.41
CA ILE A 66 -31.67 -30.73 10.35
C ILE A 66 -30.13 -30.76 10.21
N LEU A 67 -29.55 -31.95 9.96
CA LEU A 67 -28.12 -32.15 9.79
C LEU A 67 -27.62 -31.61 8.44
N LEU A 68 -28.37 -31.84 7.35
CA LEU A 68 -28.02 -31.31 6.04
C LEU A 68 -28.06 -29.77 6.04
N ASN A 69 -29.11 -29.16 6.61
CA ASN A 69 -29.22 -27.70 6.70
C ASN A 69 -28.12 -27.08 7.56
N LEU A 70 -27.69 -27.76 8.63
CA LEU A 70 -26.56 -27.34 9.45
C LEU A 70 -25.24 -27.39 8.66
N VAL A 71 -24.99 -28.48 7.94
CA VAL A 71 -23.79 -28.64 7.11
C VAL A 71 -23.77 -27.60 5.98
N LEU A 72 -24.88 -27.39 5.29
CA LEU A 72 -25.00 -26.39 4.23
C LEU A 72 -24.81 -24.96 4.75
N SER A 73 -25.38 -24.63 5.92
CA SER A 73 -25.20 -23.33 6.55
C SER A 73 -23.76 -23.12 7.02
N CYS A 74 -23.10 -24.17 7.52
CA CYS A 74 -21.69 -24.12 7.89
C CYS A 74 -20.78 -23.96 6.65
N LEU A 75 -21.12 -24.61 5.54
CA LEU A 75 -20.40 -24.46 4.27
C LEU A 75 -20.46 -23.00 3.80
N ALA A 76 -21.63 -22.37 3.88
CA ALA A 76 -21.82 -20.96 3.56
C ALA A 76 -21.05 -20.03 4.51
N ALA A 77 -21.04 -20.31 5.81
CA ALA A 77 -20.27 -19.54 6.79
C ALA A 77 -18.75 -19.65 6.55
N LEU A 78 -18.27 -20.85 6.20
CA LEU A 78 -16.88 -21.11 5.85
C LEU A 78 -16.48 -20.37 4.57
N GLN A 79 -17.37 -20.29 3.57
CA GLN A 79 -17.16 -19.46 2.39
C GLN A 79 -16.98 -17.98 2.75
N GLY A 80 -17.83 -17.44 3.63
CA GLY A 80 -17.69 -16.06 4.12
C GLY A 80 -16.36 -15.81 4.84
N ALA A 81 -15.93 -16.74 5.70
CA ALA A 81 -14.65 -16.64 6.40
C ALA A 81 -13.45 -16.66 5.44
N ILE A 82 -13.45 -17.56 4.45
CA ILE A 82 -12.39 -17.61 3.43
C ILE A 82 -12.33 -16.30 2.65
N LEU A 83 -13.47 -15.75 2.27
CA LEU A 83 -13.54 -14.46 1.57
C LEU A 83 -12.94 -13.33 2.42
N LEU A 84 -13.26 -13.27 3.72
CA LEU A 84 -12.68 -12.27 4.63
C LEU A 84 -11.17 -12.45 4.84
N ILE A 85 -10.68 -13.69 4.90
CA ILE A 85 -9.24 -13.98 5.02
C ILE A 85 -8.50 -13.56 3.76
N ALA A 86 -9.04 -13.89 2.58
CA ALA A 86 -8.48 -13.49 1.29
C ALA A 86 -8.44 -11.96 1.14
N ALA A 87 -9.53 -11.28 1.52
CA ALA A 87 -9.60 -9.81 1.53
C ALA A 87 -8.55 -9.22 2.46
N LYS A 88 -8.43 -9.72 3.70
CA LYS A 88 -7.42 -9.25 4.66
C LYS A 88 -5.99 -9.40 4.13
N ARG A 89 -5.67 -10.52 3.47
CA ARG A 89 -4.34 -10.72 2.86
C ARG A 89 -4.09 -9.75 1.71
N SER A 90 -5.10 -9.53 0.86
CA SER A 90 -5.02 -8.56 -0.24
C SER A 90 -4.79 -7.13 0.27
N ASP A 91 -5.51 -6.73 1.33
CA ASP A 91 -5.35 -5.43 1.98
C ASP A 91 -3.93 -5.26 2.55
N GLN A 92 -3.39 -6.30 3.20
CA GLN A 92 -2.03 -6.28 3.74
C GLN A 92 -0.98 -6.08 2.65
N ILE A 93 -1.06 -6.86 1.57
CA ILE A 93 -0.15 -6.73 0.42
C ILE A 93 -0.27 -5.32 -0.19
N SER A 94 -1.49 -4.83 -0.37
CA SER A 94 -1.73 -3.50 -0.95
C SER A 94 -1.13 -2.38 -0.09
N ALA A 95 -1.21 -2.51 1.24
CA ALA A 95 -0.58 -1.56 2.16
C ALA A 95 0.96 -1.61 2.11
N GLU A 96 1.55 -2.81 1.99
CA GLU A 96 3.00 -2.98 1.82
C GLU A 96 3.50 -2.38 0.50
N LEU A 97 2.78 -2.61 -0.60
CA LEU A 97 3.10 -2.02 -1.91
C LEU A 97 3.01 -0.49 -1.84
N ALA A 98 1.95 0.05 -1.24
CA ALA A 98 1.78 1.50 -1.10
C ALA A 98 2.94 2.16 -0.33
N GLN A 99 3.50 1.49 0.69
CA GLN A 99 4.69 1.99 1.38
C GLN A 99 5.91 2.02 0.46
N HIS A 100 6.13 0.93 -0.28
CA HIS A 100 7.26 0.82 -1.19
C HIS A 100 7.21 1.87 -2.31
N ASP A 101 6.01 2.08 -2.87
CA ASP A 101 5.77 3.09 -3.90
C ASP A 101 6.02 4.50 -3.35
N TYR A 102 5.54 4.81 -2.14
CA TYR A 102 5.81 6.09 -1.49
C TYR A 102 7.30 6.38 -1.29
N ASP A 103 8.06 5.38 -0.83
CA ASP A 103 9.50 5.52 -0.62
C ASP A 103 10.24 5.70 -1.95
N THR A 104 9.79 5.02 -2.99
CA THR A 104 10.35 5.13 -4.35
C THR A 104 10.06 6.50 -4.95
N ASP A 105 8.81 6.97 -4.85
CA ASP A 105 8.39 8.28 -5.33
C ASP A 105 9.11 9.42 -4.63
N THR A 106 9.30 9.32 -3.32
CA THR A 106 10.02 10.35 -2.54
C THR A 106 11.48 10.44 -2.98
N LYS A 107 12.14 9.29 -3.20
CA LYS A 107 13.51 9.26 -3.74
C LYS A 107 13.55 9.83 -5.16
N ALA A 108 12.58 9.47 -6.00
CA ALA A 108 12.47 9.98 -7.37
C ALA A 108 12.32 11.52 -7.39
N LYS A 109 11.50 12.08 -6.49
CA LYS A 109 11.37 13.55 -6.34
C LYS A 109 12.70 14.21 -6.02
N VAL A 110 13.45 13.69 -5.04
CA VAL A 110 14.77 14.23 -4.67
C VAL A 110 15.74 14.15 -5.85
N LEU A 111 15.76 13.03 -6.59
CA LEU A 111 16.60 12.90 -7.78
C LEU A 111 16.20 13.91 -8.87
N ILE A 112 14.91 14.14 -9.10
CA ILE A 112 14.43 15.12 -10.08
C ILE A 112 14.84 16.53 -9.66
N GLU A 113 14.69 16.89 -8.39
CA GLU A 113 15.12 18.19 -7.87
C GLU A 113 16.63 18.41 -8.07
N GLN A 114 17.44 17.39 -7.78
CA GLN A 114 18.88 17.42 -8.02
C GLN A 114 19.22 17.53 -9.51
N MET A 115 18.52 16.79 -10.38
CA MET A 115 18.70 16.89 -11.83
C MET A 115 18.34 18.29 -12.34
N CYS A 116 17.26 18.90 -11.87
CA CYS A 116 16.89 20.27 -12.24
C CYS A 116 17.93 21.29 -11.77
N ALA A 117 18.45 21.15 -10.55
CA ALA A 117 19.52 22.02 -10.05
C ALA A 117 20.79 21.91 -10.91
N ASN A 118 21.21 20.69 -11.21
CA ASN A 118 22.37 20.43 -12.07
C ASN A 118 22.15 20.95 -13.50
N PHE A 119 20.96 20.77 -14.06
CA PHE A 119 20.61 21.26 -15.38
C PHE A 119 20.65 22.79 -15.45
N ASN A 120 20.11 23.47 -14.44
CA ASN A 120 20.16 24.93 -14.36
C ASN A 120 21.60 25.43 -14.26
N ALA A 121 22.43 24.82 -13.40
CA ALA A 121 23.85 25.15 -13.29
C ALA A 121 24.59 24.95 -14.63
N MET A 122 24.33 23.85 -15.33
CA MET A 122 24.90 23.60 -16.66
C MET A 122 24.40 24.60 -17.71
N SER A 123 23.13 25.02 -17.65
CA SER A 123 22.56 26.04 -18.52
C SER A 123 23.22 27.41 -18.31
N GLU A 124 23.49 27.79 -17.05
CA GLU A 124 24.22 29.00 -16.70
C GLU A 124 25.65 28.98 -17.25
N GLN A 125 26.38 27.86 -17.07
CA GLN A 125 27.71 27.67 -17.64
C GLN A 125 27.69 27.78 -19.18
N HIS A 126 26.70 27.19 -19.83
CA HIS A 126 26.54 27.30 -21.29
C HIS A 126 26.31 28.76 -21.71
N ALA A 127 25.45 29.49 -20.99
CA ALA A 127 25.17 30.89 -21.27
C ALA A 127 26.41 31.78 -21.10
N GLU A 128 27.23 31.51 -20.08
CA GLU A 128 28.49 32.21 -19.86
C GLU A 128 29.52 31.91 -20.95
N LEU A 129 29.69 30.64 -21.33
CA LEU A 129 30.56 30.25 -22.43
C LEU A 129 30.15 30.93 -23.75
N HIS A 130 28.85 30.97 -24.04
CA HIS A 130 28.33 31.69 -25.21
C HIS A 130 28.67 33.19 -25.19
N ARG A 131 28.61 33.84 -24.01
CA ARG A 131 29.01 35.25 -23.87
C ARG A 131 30.51 35.44 -24.10
N GLN A 132 31.36 34.56 -23.57
CA GLN A 132 32.81 34.63 -23.77
C GLN A 132 33.18 34.49 -25.25
N VAL A 133 32.57 33.54 -25.96
CA VAL A 133 32.77 33.36 -27.41
C VAL A 133 32.36 34.61 -28.18
N ALA A 134 31.20 35.19 -27.87
CA ALA A 134 30.72 36.42 -28.52
C ALA A 134 31.61 37.66 -28.23
N GLN A 135 32.19 37.73 -27.03
CA GLN A 135 33.14 38.80 -26.70
C GLN A 135 34.46 38.64 -27.46
N LEU A 136 35.01 37.43 -27.53
CA LEU A 136 36.23 37.13 -28.27
C LEU A 136 36.07 37.42 -29.76
N SER A 137 34.95 37.04 -30.37
CA SER A 137 34.68 37.36 -31.78
C SER A 137 34.66 38.88 -32.01
N ALA A 138 33.99 39.64 -31.14
CA ALA A 138 33.92 41.10 -31.25
C ALA A 138 35.26 41.81 -30.97
N GLN A 139 36.18 41.20 -30.21
CA GLN A 139 37.54 41.71 -30.02
C GLN A 139 38.39 41.45 -31.26
N LEU A 140 38.27 40.27 -31.86
CA LEU A 140 38.99 39.89 -33.07
C LEU A 140 38.61 40.80 -34.24
N ASP A 141 37.31 41.07 -34.44
CA ASP A 141 36.81 42.00 -35.45
C ASP A 141 37.39 43.41 -35.29
N ARG A 142 37.49 43.89 -34.03
CA ARG A 142 38.08 45.20 -33.72
C ARG A 142 39.59 45.26 -33.99
N ALA A 143 40.32 44.20 -33.66
CA ALA A 143 41.76 44.12 -33.91
C ALA A 143 42.06 44.09 -35.42
N LEU A 144 41.28 43.34 -36.19
CA LEU A 144 41.38 43.30 -37.66
C LEU A 144 41.05 44.66 -38.28
N ALA A 145 39.97 45.32 -37.83
CA ALA A 145 39.60 46.66 -38.33
C ALA A 145 40.62 47.77 -37.99
N GLY A 146 41.41 47.60 -36.92
CA GLY A 146 42.48 48.51 -36.55
C GLY A 146 43.80 48.27 -37.28
N SER A 147 44.00 47.07 -37.85
CA SER A 147 45.21 46.69 -38.59
C SER A 147 45.19 47.13 -40.06
N ASP A 148 44.03 47.51 -40.59
CA ASP A 148 43.80 47.92 -41.99
C ASP A 148 43.88 49.46 -42.19
N ARG A 149 44.39 50.21 -41.19
CA ARG A 149 44.68 51.64 -41.23
C ARG A 149 46.16 51.90 -41.00
#